data_AF-A0A3M2DZW5-F1
#
_entry.id   AF-A0A3M2DZW5-F1
#
_cell.length_a   1.000
_cell.length_b   1.000
_cell.length_c   1.000
_cell.angle_alpha   90.00
_cell.angle_beta   90.00
_cell.angle_gamma   90.00
#
_symmetry.space_group_name_H-M   'P 1'
#
loop_
_entity.id
_entity.type
_entity.pdbx_description
1 polymer ?
#
loop_
_entity_poly.entity_id
_entity_poly.type
_entity_poly.pdbx_seq_one_letter_code
_entity_poly.pdbx_strand_id
1 'polypeptide(L)'
;SRFGYTGAIKLPGTDLLHMRARVYATELARFLEPDPIGFASGQLNLYAYVGNDPVNAVDPLGTVEEELEEIVVTTTPPAFEDTLAGLLYESMARANELLRSTLADPLFGSGPGGGTLPGEGGMMGEEKRCGKGSAATVVRATDEERLLLARTIFAEAAQDFDVPGAFEGIGFVIINRLESRLFPNSIHAVINMENAFEAVTGRFVNPETGEMHVGNDLFRMSANPASLTGRNRLAFMRAVSVADAILSGSISDPTGGATFFFPIGRPIPSFFRDRLASGRLTLGPRIGHTQFVCDTQEK
;
A
#
# COMPACT_ATOMS: atom_id res chain seq x y z
N SER A 1 20.11 42.57 -0.48
CA SER A 1 20.51 41.56 0.52
C SER A 1 21.08 40.35 -0.20
N ARG A 2 22.17 39.73 0.30
CA ARG A 2 22.75 38.49 -0.27
C ARG A 2 21.94 37.24 0.14
N PHE A 3 21.29 37.30 1.30
CA PHE A 3 20.48 36.22 1.85
C PHE A 3 18.99 36.48 1.63
N GLY A 4 18.25 35.42 1.32
CA GLY A 4 16.81 35.39 1.09
C GLY A 4 16.07 34.54 2.12
N TYR A 5 14.97 33.92 1.70
CA TYR A 5 14.12 33.06 2.53
C TYR A 5 14.93 31.92 3.16
N THR A 6 14.66 31.63 4.44
CA THR A 6 15.32 30.60 5.28
C THR A 6 16.86 30.65 5.28
N GLY A 7 17.46 31.82 5.01
CA GLY A 7 18.91 31.99 4.97
C GLY A 7 19.58 31.55 3.66
N ALA A 8 18.80 31.14 2.65
CA ALA A 8 19.31 30.73 1.35
C ALA A 8 19.96 31.89 0.58
N ILE A 9 20.92 31.58 -0.29
CA ILE A 9 21.63 32.59 -1.09
C ILE A 9 20.77 32.97 -2.30
N LYS A 10 20.49 34.27 -2.49
CA LYS A 10 19.79 34.75 -3.68
C LYS A 10 20.75 34.82 -4.87
N LEU A 11 20.37 34.23 -6.00
CA LEU A 11 21.18 34.28 -7.22
C LEU A 11 21.14 35.68 -7.84
N PRO A 12 22.29 36.30 -8.19
CA PRO A 12 22.32 37.68 -8.67
C PRO A 12 21.46 37.90 -9.91
N GLY A 13 20.62 38.95 -9.90
CA GLY A 13 19.78 39.31 -11.04
C GLY A 13 18.54 38.42 -11.27
N THR A 14 18.22 37.51 -10.33
CA THR A 14 17.04 36.62 -10.42
C THR A 14 16.30 36.55 -9.08
N ASP A 15 15.07 36.04 -9.07
CA ASP A 15 14.30 35.74 -7.84
C ASP A 15 14.44 34.27 -7.38
N LEU A 16 15.51 33.61 -7.83
CA LEU A 16 15.85 32.24 -7.48
C LEU A 16 16.73 32.18 -6.23
N LEU A 17 16.48 31.18 -5.40
CA LEU A 17 17.22 30.92 -4.17
C LEU A 17 18.02 29.62 -4.32
N HIS A 18 19.32 29.69 -4.06
CA HIS A 18 20.18 28.52 -4.01
C HIS A 18 20.09 27.89 -2.61
N MET A 19 19.34 26.80 -2.50
CA MET A 19 19.12 26.02 -1.29
C MET A 19 20.00 24.76 -1.32
N ARG A 20 21.32 24.97 -1.43
CA ARG A 20 22.35 23.94 -1.47
C ARG A 20 22.12 22.88 -2.55
N ALA A 21 21.46 21.76 -2.25
CA ALA A 21 21.29 20.68 -3.21
C ALA A 21 20.44 21.05 -4.43
N ARG A 22 19.59 22.09 -4.32
CA ARG A 22 18.67 22.50 -5.38
C ARG A 22 18.48 24.03 -5.47
N VAL A 23 17.99 24.48 -6.61
CA VAL A 23 17.53 25.87 -6.82
C VAL A 23 16.02 25.96 -6.63
N TYR A 24 15.59 26.84 -5.73
CA TYR A 24 14.19 27.11 -5.39
C TYR A 24 13.68 28.37 -6.09
N ALA A 25 12.55 28.25 -6.77
CA ALA A 25 11.84 29.37 -7.41
C ALA A 25 10.75 29.88 -6.47
N THR A 26 10.97 31.07 -5.90
CA THR A 26 10.04 31.68 -4.94
C THR A 26 8.68 32.00 -5.55
N GLU A 27 8.65 32.47 -6.81
CA GLU A 27 7.39 32.77 -7.53
C GLU A 27 6.53 31.51 -7.78
N LEU A 28 7.16 30.36 -7.97
CA LEU A 28 6.48 29.08 -8.27
C LEU A 28 6.27 28.21 -7.03
N ALA A 29 6.80 28.65 -5.88
CA ALA A 29 6.85 27.93 -4.62
C ALA A 29 7.34 26.47 -4.73
N ARG A 30 8.39 26.23 -5.54
CA ARG A 30 8.92 24.87 -5.81
C ARG A 30 10.38 24.88 -6.23
N PHE A 31 11.03 23.72 -6.17
CA PHE A 31 12.34 23.51 -6.77
C PHE A 31 12.26 23.44 -8.30
N LEU A 32 13.32 23.86 -8.97
CA LEU A 32 13.45 23.75 -10.44
C LEU A 32 14.00 22.40 -10.89
N GLU A 33 14.59 21.66 -9.96
CA GLU A 33 15.21 20.35 -10.18
C GLU A 33 14.51 19.31 -9.29
N PRO A 34 14.32 18.08 -9.78
CA PRO A 34 13.77 17.00 -8.96
C PRO A 34 14.73 16.67 -7.81
N ASP A 35 14.19 16.21 -6.69
CA ASP A 35 14.97 15.79 -5.53
C ASP A 35 16.03 14.74 -5.90
N PRO A 36 17.34 15.00 -5.68
CA PRO A 36 18.41 14.03 -5.96
C PRO A 36 18.27 12.71 -5.21
N ILE A 37 17.64 12.72 -4.03
CA ILE A 37 17.34 11.49 -3.28
C ILE A 37 16.02 10.83 -3.72
N GLY A 38 15.32 11.43 -4.69
CA GLY A 38 14.06 10.93 -5.23
C GLY A 38 12.98 10.85 -4.17
N PHE A 39 12.13 9.82 -4.26
CA PHE A 39 11.05 9.59 -3.30
C PHE A 39 11.54 9.13 -1.93
N ALA A 40 12.85 8.86 -1.75
CA ALA A 40 13.43 8.60 -0.43
C ALA A 40 13.32 9.81 0.51
N SER A 41 13.08 11.01 -0.02
CA SER A 41 12.69 12.22 0.72
C SER A 41 11.32 12.13 1.42
N GLY A 42 10.56 11.04 1.19
CA GLY A 42 9.21 10.88 1.72
C GLY A 42 8.16 11.76 1.03
N GLN A 43 8.48 12.37 -0.11
CA GLN A 43 7.61 13.29 -0.85
C GLN A 43 7.26 12.77 -2.24
N LEU A 44 5.97 12.76 -2.59
CA LEU A 44 5.50 12.35 -3.93
C LEU A 44 5.68 13.39 -5.04
N ASN A 45 5.97 14.63 -4.68
CA ASN A 45 6.30 15.65 -5.65
C ASN A 45 7.77 15.99 -5.46
N LEU A 46 8.61 15.48 -6.34
CA LEU A 46 10.07 15.67 -6.29
C LEU A 46 10.49 17.15 -6.46
N TYR A 47 9.56 18.01 -6.85
CA TYR A 47 9.75 19.46 -6.94
C TYR A 47 9.20 20.23 -5.74
N ALA A 48 8.48 19.58 -4.82
CA ALA A 48 7.90 20.26 -3.67
C ALA A 48 8.98 20.72 -2.68
N TYR A 49 8.75 21.88 -2.07
CA TYR A 49 9.52 22.35 -0.93
C TYR A 49 8.79 21.93 0.35
N VAL A 50 9.45 21.16 1.21
CA VAL A 50 8.93 20.65 2.50
C VAL A 50 7.49 20.09 2.42
N GLY A 51 7.20 19.29 1.39
CA GLY A 51 5.85 18.70 1.24
C GLY A 51 4.72 19.71 1.04
N ASN A 52 5.04 20.92 0.53
CA ASN A 52 4.14 22.08 0.42
C ASN A 52 3.70 22.69 1.76
N ASP A 53 4.45 22.48 2.84
CA ASP A 53 4.20 23.11 4.14
C ASP A 53 5.37 24.02 4.61
N PRO A 54 5.65 25.13 3.89
CA PRO A 54 6.74 26.07 4.22
C PRO A 54 6.50 26.91 5.49
N VAL A 55 5.33 26.75 6.12
CA VAL A 55 5.00 27.44 7.37
C VAL A 55 5.50 26.63 8.57
N ASN A 56 5.34 25.30 8.51
CA ASN A 56 5.66 24.42 9.62
C ASN A 56 7.03 23.72 9.47
N ALA A 57 7.61 23.70 8.27
CA ALA A 57 8.88 23.03 8.01
C ALA A 57 9.85 23.91 7.20
N VAL A 58 11.14 23.66 7.41
CA VAL A 58 12.24 24.28 6.68
C VAL A 58 13.15 23.16 6.20
N ASP A 59 13.63 23.22 4.96
CA ASP A 59 14.60 22.28 4.39
C ASP A 59 15.98 22.93 4.30
N PRO A 60 16.89 22.76 5.29
CA PRO A 60 18.18 23.42 5.31
C PRO A 60 19.17 22.87 4.29
N LEU A 61 19.01 21.61 3.87
CA LEU A 61 19.89 20.90 2.95
C LEU A 61 19.41 20.93 1.51
N GLY A 62 18.13 21.22 1.31
CA GLY A 62 17.48 21.13 0.01
C GLY A 62 17.23 19.68 -0.40
N THR A 63 17.10 18.74 0.55
CA THR A 63 16.86 17.29 0.30
C THR A 63 15.91 16.65 1.31
N VAL A 64 15.29 17.44 2.20
CA VAL A 64 14.45 16.99 3.33
C VAL A 64 14.95 15.69 3.98
N GLU A 65 16.03 15.84 4.73
CA GLU A 65 16.43 14.95 5.81
C GLU A 65 16.50 15.83 7.06
N GLU A 66 15.76 15.50 8.12
CA GLU A 66 16.19 15.84 9.48
C GLU A 66 16.60 14.54 10.17
N GLU A 67 17.86 14.16 10.00
CA GLU A 67 18.60 13.44 11.03
C GLU A 67 19.84 14.28 11.37
N LEU A 68 19.81 14.92 12.53
CA LEU A 68 21.02 15.21 13.27
C LEU A 68 20.82 14.73 14.70
N GLU A 69 21.26 13.51 14.97
CA GLU A 69 22.05 13.23 16.16
C GLU A 69 22.99 12.04 15.90
N GLU A 70 24.27 12.30 16.13
CA GLU A 70 25.40 11.39 15.94
C GLU A 70 25.30 10.19 16.90
N ILE A 71 24.80 9.04 16.42
CA ILE A 71 24.83 7.80 17.20
C ILE A 71 26.17 7.11 16.98
N VAL A 72 27.05 7.27 17.97
CA VAL A 72 28.25 6.44 18.15
C VAL A 72 27.82 4.97 18.17
N VAL A 73 28.33 4.20 17.19
CA VAL A 73 28.13 2.75 17.12
C VAL A 73 28.73 2.10 18.36
N THR A 74 27.88 1.76 19.33
CA THR A 74 28.20 0.80 20.39
C THR A 74 27.28 -0.40 20.22
N THR A 75 27.88 -1.58 20.12
CA THR A 75 27.23 -2.86 19.80
C THR A 75 26.44 -3.43 20.99
N THR A 76 25.57 -2.62 21.58
CA THR A 76 24.67 -3.03 22.66
C THR A 76 23.35 -2.29 22.50
N PRO A 77 22.22 -2.97 22.19
CA PRO A 77 20.94 -2.30 22.08
C PRO A 77 20.53 -1.72 23.44
N PRO A 78 20.20 -0.41 23.53
CA PRO A 78 19.62 0.14 24.73
C PRO A 78 18.19 -0.41 24.88
N ALA A 79 17.90 -0.90 26.08
CA ALA A 79 16.59 -1.38 26.48
C ALA A 79 15.54 -0.28 26.26
N PHE A 80 14.58 -0.54 25.38
CA PHE A 80 13.40 0.30 25.19
C PHE A 80 12.42 -0.03 26.32
N GLU A 81 12.30 0.87 27.29
CA GLU A 81 11.37 0.70 28.42
C GLU A 81 9.90 0.82 28.00
N ASP A 82 9.13 -0.20 28.40
CA ASP A 82 7.73 -0.20 28.82
C ASP A 82 6.70 0.65 28.05
N THR A 83 6.32 0.18 26.86
CA THR A 83 4.94 0.36 26.38
C THR A 83 4.32 -0.98 25.97
N LEU A 84 3.05 -1.19 26.32
CA LEU A 84 2.25 -2.39 25.96
C LEU A 84 2.36 -2.77 24.48
N ALA A 85 2.66 -1.82 23.58
CA ALA A 85 2.91 -2.05 22.17
C ALA A 85 4.19 -2.87 21.89
N GLY A 86 5.27 -2.64 22.66
CA GLY A 86 6.52 -3.40 22.55
C GLY A 86 6.36 -4.84 23.01
N LEU A 87 5.63 -5.05 24.11
CA LEU A 87 5.34 -6.40 24.64
C LEU A 87 4.40 -7.20 23.72
N LEU A 88 3.46 -6.55 23.02
CA LEU A 88 2.63 -7.19 22.00
C LEU A 88 3.43 -7.52 20.75
N TYR A 89 4.34 -6.65 20.30
CA TYR A 89 5.18 -6.91 19.14
C TYR A 89 6.19 -8.05 19.37
N GLU A 90 6.85 -8.08 20.53
CA GLU A 90 7.78 -9.17 20.87
C GLU A 90 7.05 -10.50 21.11
N SER A 91 5.85 -10.49 21.71
CA SER A 91 5.08 -11.72 21.90
C SER A 91 4.52 -12.26 20.58
N MET A 92 4.09 -11.40 19.65
CA MET A 92 3.64 -11.79 18.31
C MET A 92 4.81 -12.26 17.43
N ALA A 93 5.98 -11.61 17.53
CA ALA A 93 7.20 -12.03 16.83
C ALA A 93 7.72 -13.38 17.34
N ARG A 94 7.73 -13.61 18.67
CA ARG A 94 8.08 -14.90 19.28
C ARG A 94 7.06 -15.99 18.95
N ALA A 95 5.76 -15.67 18.90
CA ALA A 95 4.72 -16.61 18.51
C ALA A 95 4.89 -17.06 17.05
N ASN A 96 5.22 -16.15 16.13
CA ASN A 96 5.49 -16.49 14.73
C ASN A 96 6.77 -17.32 14.55
N GLU A 97 7.81 -17.08 15.34
CA GLU A 97 9.05 -17.87 15.27
C GLU A 97 8.89 -19.28 15.88
N LEU A 98 8.10 -19.40 16.95
CA LEU A 98 7.71 -20.69 17.52
C LEU A 98 6.80 -21.49 16.57
N LEU A 99 5.91 -20.81 15.83
CA LEU A 99 5.06 -21.43 14.81
C LEU A 99 5.89 -21.90 13.59
N ARG A 100 6.92 -21.14 13.19
CA ARG A 100 7.85 -21.53 12.12
C ARG A 100 8.72 -22.72 12.49
N SER A 101 9.17 -22.81 13.75
CA SER A 101 10.00 -23.94 14.20
C SER A 101 9.20 -25.23 14.43
N THR A 102 7.94 -25.14 14.87
CA THR A 102 7.06 -26.33 14.99
C THR A 102 6.58 -26.87 13.65
N LEU A 103 6.45 -26.03 12.62
CA LEU A 103 6.09 -26.46 11.27
C LEU A 103 7.29 -26.92 10.43
N ALA A 104 8.53 -26.75 10.92
CA ALA A 104 9.76 -27.19 10.27
C ALA A 104 10.29 -28.53 10.81
N ASP A 105 9.61 -29.16 11.78
CA ASP A 105 10.03 -30.42 12.38
C ASP A 105 9.61 -31.62 11.49
N PRO A 106 10.55 -32.45 10.98
CA PRO A 106 10.26 -33.49 9.99
C PRO A 106 9.61 -34.76 10.57
N LEU A 107 8.98 -34.69 11.75
CA LEU A 107 8.35 -35.85 12.39
C LEU A 107 6.88 -36.11 11.98
N PHE A 108 6.23 -35.18 11.26
CA PHE A 108 4.91 -35.42 10.69
C PHE A 108 5.00 -35.74 9.20
N GLY A 109 5.49 -36.95 8.94
CA GLY A 109 5.47 -37.57 7.62
C GLY A 109 4.03 -37.90 7.15
N SER A 110 3.89 -37.93 5.82
CA SER A 110 2.68 -38.33 5.09
C SER A 110 2.17 -39.73 5.50
N GLY A 111 0.85 -39.91 5.65
CA GLY A 111 0.20 -41.23 5.72
C GLY A 111 -1.29 -41.20 6.11
N PRO A 112 -2.12 -42.17 5.68
CA PRO A 112 -3.44 -41.90 5.10
C PRO A 112 -4.67 -42.30 5.95
N GLY A 113 -5.84 -41.75 5.60
CA GLY A 113 -7.14 -42.43 5.77
C GLY A 113 -8.08 -41.95 6.87
N GLY A 114 -9.27 -41.50 6.44
CA GLY A 114 -10.57 -41.93 6.95
C GLY A 114 -10.99 -41.55 8.38
N GLY A 115 -11.99 -40.66 8.49
CA GLY A 115 -12.75 -40.46 9.72
C GLY A 115 -13.84 -39.42 9.58
N THR A 116 -14.98 -39.79 9.00
CA THR A 116 -16.24 -39.03 9.09
C THR A 116 -16.75 -39.08 10.53
N LEU A 117 -17.08 -37.93 11.12
CA LEU A 117 -18.01 -37.84 12.25
C LEU A 117 -19.06 -36.74 11.99
N PRO A 118 -20.32 -36.95 12.40
CA PRO A 118 -21.45 -36.19 11.88
C PRO A 118 -21.82 -34.97 12.75
N GLY A 119 -22.17 -33.88 12.05
CA GLY A 119 -23.34 -33.04 12.34
C GLY A 119 -23.28 -32.08 13.52
N GLU A 120 -22.99 -30.80 13.22
CA GLU A 120 -23.87 -29.69 13.59
C GLU A 120 -23.97 -28.71 12.40
N GLY A 121 -25.20 -28.54 11.90
CA GLY A 121 -25.49 -27.84 10.66
C GLY A 121 -25.53 -26.32 10.83
N GLY A 122 -24.49 -25.65 10.32
CA GLY A 122 -24.56 -24.28 9.84
C GLY A 122 -24.05 -24.29 8.41
N MET A 123 -24.91 -23.97 7.44
CA MET A 123 -24.55 -23.87 6.02
C MET A 123 -23.50 -22.75 5.82
N MET A 124 -22.21 -23.07 5.96
CA MET A 124 -21.16 -22.33 5.28
C MET A 124 -21.16 -22.84 3.83
N GLY A 125 -21.76 -22.05 2.94
CA GLY A 125 -21.63 -22.30 1.51
C GLY A 125 -20.16 -22.31 1.16
N GLU A 126 -19.71 -23.37 0.47
CA GLU A 126 -18.35 -23.44 -0.08
C GLU A 126 -18.07 -22.15 -0.85
N GLU A 127 -17.12 -21.34 -0.37
CA GLU A 127 -16.67 -20.16 -1.09
C GLU A 127 -16.06 -20.64 -2.40
N LYS A 128 -16.74 -20.33 -3.52
CA LYS A 128 -16.25 -20.66 -4.85
C LYS A 128 -14.95 -19.90 -5.10
N ARG A 129 -13.82 -20.57 -4.86
CA ARG A 129 -12.50 -20.12 -5.28
C ARG A 129 -12.47 -20.08 -6.80
N CYS A 130 -11.93 -19.00 -7.34
CA CYS A 130 -11.68 -18.93 -8.76
C CYS A 130 -10.56 -19.92 -9.09
N GLY A 131 -10.73 -20.71 -10.15
CA GLY A 131 -10.01 -21.97 -10.34
C GLY A 131 -8.51 -21.85 -10.65
N LYS A 132 -7.89 -20.71 -10.36
CA LYS A 132 -6.46 -20.42 -10.54
C LYS A 132 -5.97 -19.63 -9.33
N GLY A 133 -5.76 -20.31 -8.21
CA GLY A 133 -4.83 -19.76 -7.21
C GLY A 133 -3.46 -19.75 -7.87
N SER A 134 -3.06 -18.64 -8.48
CA SER A 134 -1.72 -18.53 -9.04
C SER A 134 -0.75 -18.71 -7.87
N ALA A 135 0.12 -19.71 -7.97
CA ALA A 135 1.20 -19.86 -7.02
C ALA A 135 1.99 -18.55 -7.01
N ALA A 136 2.37 -18.09 -5.83
CA ALA A 136 2.91 -16.76 -5.62
C ALA A 136 4.10 -16.48 -6.55
N THR A 137 3.84 -15.77 -7.66
CA THR A 137 4.86 -15.42 -8.63
C THR A 137 5.72 -14.32 -8.03
N VAL A 138 7.05 -14.52 -7.98
CA VAL A 138 7.97 -13.44 -7.58
C VAL A 138 7.87 -12.33 -8.62
N VAL A 139 7.27 -11.20 -8.25
CA VAL A 139 7.10 -10.05 -9.12
C VAL A 139 8.26 -9.10 -8.89
N ARG A 140 9.04 -8.83 -9.95
CA ARG A 140 10.05 -7.78 -9.90
C ARG A 140 9.35 -6.43 -9.94
N ALA A 141 9.45 -5.68 -8.85
CA ALA A 141 8.91 -4.34 -8.71
C ALA A 141 10.02 -3.40 -8.26
N THR A 142 9.96 -2.16 -8.73
CA THR A 142 10.77 -1.06 -8.20
C THR A 142 10.31 -0.66 -6.79
N ASP A 143 11.14 0.06 -6.04
CA ASP A 143 10.72 0.62 -4.74
C ASP A 143 9.51 1.56 -4.88
N GLU A 144 9.41 2.26 -6.02
CA GLU A 144 8.26 3.09 -6.38
C GLU A 144 6.98 2.26 -6.55
N GLU A 145 7.04 1.18 -7.33
CA GLU A 145 5.90 0.30 -7.54
C GLU A 145 5.48 -0.44 -6.27
N ARG A 146 6.46 -0.84 -5.45
CA ARG A 146 6.24 -1.43 -4.13
C ARG A 146 5.47 -0.46 -3.22
N LEU A 147 5.92 0.79 -3.14
CA LEU A 147 5.26 1.81 -2.33
C LEU A 147 3.88 2.16 -2.89
N LEU A 148 3.73 2.26 -4.21
CA LEU A 148 2.45 2.51 -4.87
C LEU A 148 1.45 1.38 -4.59
N LEU A 149 1.90 0.12 -4.64
CA LEU A 149 1.10 -1.05 -4.26
C LEU A 149 0.65 -0.95 -2.80
N ALA A 150 1.57 -0.69 -1.86
CA ALA A 150 1.25 -0.55 -0.43
C ALA A 150 0.24 0.59 -0.17
N ARG A 151 0.45 1.75 -0.80
CA ARG A 151 -0.46 2.91 -0.69
C ARG A 151 -1.85 2.61 -1.24
N THR A 152 -1.92 1.87 -2.35
CA THR A 152 -3.20 1.44 -2.95
C THR A 152 -3.92 0.44 -2.04
N ILE A 153 -3.23 -0.58 -1.55
CA ILE A 153 -3.78 -1.55 -0.58
C ILE A 153 -4.33 -0.83 0.65
N PHE A 154 -3.54 0.08 1.22
CA PHE A 154 -3.95 0.87 2.38
C PHE A 154 -5.22 1.69 2.08
N ALA A 155 -5.23 2.45 0.99
CA ALA A 155 -6.32 3.37 0.70
C ALA A 155 -7.64 2.66 0.34
N GLU A 156 -7.57 1.44 -0.20
CA GLU A 156 -8.74 0.62 -0.55
C GLU A 156 -9.23 -0.24 0.62
N ALA A 157 -8.32 -0.78 1.44
CA ALA A 157 -8.65 -1.78 2.47
C ALA A 157 -8.60 -1.26 3.92
N ALA A 158 -8.20 -0.02 4.19
CA ALA A 158 -8.02 0.49 5.57
C ALA A 158 -9.24 0.29 6.49
N GLN A 159 -10.46 0.37 5.95
CA GLN A 159 -11.69 0.10 6.72
C GLN A 159 -11.74 -1.33 7.27
N ASP A 160 -11.16 -2.28 6.52
CA ASP A 160 -11.09 -3.71 6.82
C ASP A 160 -9.75 -4.10 7.49
N PHE A 161 -9.13 -3.16 8.22
CA PHE A 161 -7.83 -3.36 8.88
C PHE A 161 -7.76 -4.61 9.78
N ASP A 162 -8.84 -4.98 10.46
CA ASP A 162 -8.87 -6.13 11.36
C ASP A 162 -9.31 -7.43 10.66
N VAL A 163 -9.60 -7.38 9.35
CA VAL A 163 -10.10 -8.53 8.59
C VAL A 163 -8.94 -9.27 7.91
N PRO A 164 -8.73 -10.57 8.21
CA PRO A 164 -7.74 -11.38 7.51
C PRO A 164 -8.07 -11.49 6.02
N GLY A 165 -7.06 -11.35 5.16
CA GLY A 165 -7.22 -11.48 3.71
C GLY A 165 -7.71 -10.22 3.00
N ALA A 166 -8.15 -9.18 3.71
CA ALA A 166 -8.69 -7.97 3.06
C ALA A 166 -7.59 -7.18 2.32
N PHE A 167 -6.45 -6.97 2.98
CA PHE A 167 -5.31 -6.26 2.40
C PHE A 167 -4.66 -7.09 1.30
N GLU A 168 -4.48 -8.37 1.60
CA GLU A 168 -3.89 -9.35 0.71
C GLU A 168 -4.75 -9.47 -0.56
N GLY A 169 -6.08 -9.52 -0.42
CA GLY A 169 -7.00 -9.63 -1.54
C GLY A 169 -6.93 -8.44 -2.50
N ILE A 170 -6.85 -7.20 -1.99
CA ILE A 170 -6.65 -6.02 -2.86
C ILE A 170 -5.30 -6.09 -3.57
N GLY A 171 -4.23 -6.47 -2.86
CA GLY A 171 -2.91 -6.60 -3.48
C GLY A 171 -2.87 -7.68 -4.56
N PHE A 172 -3.49 -8.83 -4.32
CA PHE A 172 -3.56 -9.92 -5.29
C PHE A 172 -4.41 -9.57 -6.51
N VAL A 173 -5.45 -8.74 -6.39
CA VAL A 173 -6.16 -8.24 -7.59
C VAL A 173 -5.20 -7.52 -8.54
N ILE A 174 -4.25 -6.74 -8.02
CA ILE A 174 -3.25 -6.05 -8.84
C ILE A 174 -2.33 -7.08 -9.51
N ILE A 175 -1.83 -8.07 -8.76
CA ILE A 175 -0.96 -9.10 -9.32
C ILE A 175 -1.67 -9.96 -10.37
N ASN A 176 -2.90 -10.38 -10.10
CA ASN A 176 -3.71 -11.17 -11.01
C ASN A 176 -3.97 -10.40 -12.33
N ARG A 177 -4.10 -9.07 -12.27
CA ARG A 177 -4.17 -8.23 -13.47
C ARG A 177 -2.86 -8.25 -14.28
N LEU A 178 -1.69 -8.24 -13.64
CA LEU A 178 -0.40 -8.32 -14.35
C LEU A 178 -0.22 -9.65 -15.10
N GLU A 179 -0.76 -10.74 -14.55
CA GLU A 179 -0.74 -12.06 -15.17
C GLU A 179 -1.78 -12.19 -16.31
N SER A 180 -2.71 -11.25 -16.39
CA SER A 180 -3.80 -11.25 -17.35
C SER A 180 -3.47 -10.45 -18.60
N ARG A 181 -3.74 -11.06 -19.75
CA ARG A 181 -3.66 -10.42 -21.08
C ARG A 181 -4.71 -9.32 -21.31
N LEU A 182 -5.66 -9.14 -20.38
CA LEU A 182 -6.69 -8.11 -20.45
C LEU A 182 -6.27 -6.77 -19.85
N PHE A 183 -5.15 -6.74 -19.12
CA PHE A 183 -4.69 -5.58 -18.38
C PHE A 183 -3.24 -5.22 -18.77
N PRO A 184 -2.78 -4.01 -18.41
CA PRO A 184 -1.38 -3.65 -18.54
C PRO A 184 -0.45 -4.58 -17.74
N ASN A 185 0.81 -4.63 -18.15
CA ASN A 185 1.82 -5.52 -17.60
C ASN A 185 2.80 -4.85 -16.61
N SER A 186 2.41 -3.72 -15.99
CA SER A 186 3.17 -3.08 -14.92
C SER A 186 2.27 -2.64 -13.77
N ILE A 187 2.81 -2.65 -12.54
CA ILE A 187 2.07 -2.27 -11.33
C ILE A 187 1.56 -0.84 -11.47
N HIS A 188 2.45 0.05 -11.90
CA HIS A 188 2.12 1.45 -12.13
C HIS A 188 0.97 1.62 -13.14
N ALA A 189 1.00 0.89 -14.27
CA ALA A 189 -0.04 1.03 -15.29
C ALA A 189 -1.38 0.47 -14.82
N VAL A 190 -1.40 -0.69 -14.15
CA VAL A 190 -2.62 -1.30 -13.60
C VAL A 190 -3.29 -0.39 -12.56
N ILE A 191 -2.50 0.22 -11.67
CA ILE A 191 -3.03 1.07 -10.60
C ILE A 191 -3.57 2.40 -11.15
N ASN A 192 -2.90 2.97 -12.15
CA ASN A 192 -3.29 4.25 -12.75
C ASN A 192 -4.32 4.13 -13.90
N MET A 193 -4.85 2.94 -14.15
CA MET A 193 -5.98 2.78 -15.06
C MET A 193 -7.18 3.59 -14.57
N GLU A 194 -7.86 4.25 -15.51
CA GLU A 194 -9.03 5.07 -15.20
C GLU A 194 -10.10 4.25 -14.46
N ASN A 195 -10.47 4.71 -13.26
CA ASN A 195 -11.47 4.07 -12.39
C ASN A 195 -11.11 2.63 -11.94
N ALA A 196 -9.85 2.21 -12.03
CA ALA A 196 -9.44 0.88 -11.56
C ALA A 196 -9.38 0.77 -10.03
N PHE A 197 -9.02 1.88 -9.39
CA PHE A 197 -8.96 2.08 -7.94
C PHE A 197 -9.51 3.46 -7.65
N GLU A 198 -10.71 3.53 -7.07
CA GLU A 198 -11.38 4.80 -6.76
C GLU A 198 -10.54 5.60 -5.77
N ALA A 199 -9.86 4.92 -4.83
CA ALA A 199 -8.98 5.56 -3.87
C ALA A 199 -7.77 6.26 -4.51
N VAL A 200 -7.37 5.87 -5.71
CA VAL A 200 -6.17 6.39 -6.39
C VAL A 200 -6.55 7.42 -7.47
N THR A 201 -7.51 7.07 -8.33
CA THR A 201 -7.84 7.83 -9.54
C THR A 201 -9.15 8.61 -9.42
N GLY A 202 -9.93 8.35 -8.37
CA GLY A 202 -11.18 9.07 -8.11
C GLY A 202 -10.95 10.55 -7.91
N ARG A 203 -11.91 11.37 -8.36
CA ARG A 203 -11.89 12.81 -8.12
C ARG A 203 -12.63 13.09 -6.82
N PHE A 204 -11.93 13.64 -5.83
CA PHE A 204 -12.48 13.97 -4.52
C PHE A 204 -12.42 15.47 -4.32
N VAL A 205 -13.48 16.03 -3.76
CA VAL A 205 -13.53 17.44 -3.40
C VAL A 205 -13.25 17.53 -1.91
N ASN A 206 -12.23 18.30 -1.53
CA ASN A 206 -11.95 18.60 -0.14
C ASN A 206 -13.15 19.35 0.45
N PRO A 207 -13.80 18.83 1.50
CA PRO A 207 -15.01 19.42 2.06
C PRO A 207 -14.76 20.77 2.75
N GLU A 208 -13.52 21.05 3.17
CA GLU A 208 -13.15 22.27 3.87
C GLU A 208 -12.70 23.38 2.90
N THR A 209 -11.91 23.03 1.88
CA THR A 209 -11.35 24.02 0.93
C THR A 209 -12.12 24.10 -0.39
N GLY A 210 -12.95 23.10 -0.72
CA GLY A 210 -13.61 22.98 -2.02
C GLY A 210 -12.68 22.58 -3.16
N GLU A 211 -11.40 22.30 -2.89
CA GLU A 211 -10.42 21.91 -3.91
C GLU A 211 -10.68 20.49 -4.42
N MET A 212 -10.62 20.32 -5.74
CA MET A 212 -10.71 19.00 -6.37
C MET A 212 -9.31 18.37 -6.45
N HIS A 213 -9.20 17.16 -5.90
CA HIS A 213 -7.99 16.36 -5.89
C HIS A 213 -8.23 15.01 -6.55
N VAL A 214 -7.15 14.39 -7.02
CA VAL A 214 -7.14 13.02 -7.50
C VAL A 214 -6.68 12.12 -6.35
N GLY A 215 -7.42 11.04 -6.12
CA GLY A 215 -7.22 10.11 -5.01
C GLY A 215 -7.90 10.56 -3.72
N ASN A 216 -8.30 9.59 -2.91
CA ASN A 216 -8.96 9.84 -1.64
C ASN A 216 -7.97 10.34 -0.59
N ASP A 217 -8.48 10.82 0.54
CA ASP A 217 -7.64 11.41 1.58
C ASP A 217 -6.61 10.41 2.13
N LEU A 218 -6.95 9.13 2.27
CA LEU A 218 -6.02 8.10 2.74
C LEU A 218 -4.85 7.89 1.76
N PHE A 219 -5.14 7.80 0.47
CA PHE A 219 -4.10 7.66 -0.55
C PHE A 219 -3.19 8.88 -0.59
N ARG A 220 -3.76 10.08 -0.46
CA ARG A 220 -3.01 11.34 -0.40
C ARG A 220 -2.17 11.48 0.87
N MET A 221 -2.72 11.15 2.03
CA MET A 221 -1.98 11.19 3.30
C MET A 221 -0.83 10.18 3.33
N SER A 222 -1.03 9.00 2.74
CA SER A 222 0.03 7.98 2.62
C SER A 222 1.22 8.40 1.74
N ALA A 223 1.12 9.53 1.04
CA ALA A 223 2.25 10.19 0.37
C ALA A 223 3.40 10.48 1.34
N ASN A 224 3.03 10.88 2.55
CA ASN A 224 3.94 11.15 3.65
C ASN A 224 3.51 10.26 4.83
N PRO A 225 4.04 9.03 4.94
CA PRO A 225 3.67 8.09 6.00
C PRO A 225 3.86 8.62 7.42
N ALA A 226 4.77 9.59 7.62
CA ALA A 226 4.98 10.22 8.92
C ALA A 226 3.79 11.06 9.38
N SER A 227 2.96 11.54 8.45
CA SER A 227 1.73 12.27 8.77
C SER A 227 0.60 11.37 9.29
N LEU A 228 0.70 10.04 9.07
CA LEU A 228 -0.30 9.10 9.51
C LEU A 228 -0.18 8.84 11.01
N THR A 229 -1.32 8.84 11.70
CA THR A 229 -1.40 8.58 13.14
C THR A 229 -2.43 7.49 13.45
N GLY A 230 -2.34 6.94 14.67
CA GLY A 230 -3.28 5.94 15.18
C GLY A 230 -3.48 4.73 14.26
N ARG A 231 -4.75 4.36 14.04
CA ARG A 231 -5.14 3.20 13.22
C ARG A 231 -4.65 3.30 11.77
N ASN A 232 -4.59 4.51 11.21
CA ASN A 232 -4.15 4.72 9.83
C ASN A 232 -2.66 4.42 9.64
N ARG A 233 -1.82 4.78 10.63
CA ARG A 233 -0.38 4.43 10.60
C ARG A 233 -0.18 2.92 10.65
N LEU A 234 -0.88 2.23 11.56
CA LEU A 234 -0.81 0.77 11.68
C LEU A 234 -1.29 0.05 10.42
N ALA A 235 -2.40 0.52 9.85
CA ALA A 235 -2.93 0.01 8.60
C ALA A 235 -1.95 0.21 7.43
N PHE A 236 -1.32 1.39 7.33
CA PHE A 236 -0.31 1.62 6.30
C PHE A 236 0.92 0.72 6.46
N MET A 237 1.43 0.55 7.69
CA MET A 237 2.55 -0.37 7.96
C MET A 237 2.19 -1.82 7.61
N ARG A 238 0.95 -2.25 7.90
CA ARG A 238 0.44 -3.56 7.47
C ARG A 238 0.43 -3.65 5.95
N ALA A 239 -0.03 -2.61 5.24
CA ALA A 239 -0.06 -2.61 3.78
C ALA A 239 1.34 -2.73 3.15
N VAL A 240 2.35 -2.06 3.73
CA VAL A 240 3.75 -2.22 3.30
C VAL A 240 4.22 -3.66 3.48
N SER A 241 3.99 -4.25 4.66
CA SER A 241 4.35 -5.66 4.92
C SER A 241 3.62 -6.64 4.00
N VAL A 242 2.36 -6.38 3.66
CA VAL A 242 1.57 -7.20 2.73
C VAL A 242 2.11 -7.06 1.31
N ALA A 243 2.43 -5.85 0.86
CA ALA A 243 3.03 -5.62 -0.46
C ALA A 243 4.35 -6.38 -0.60
N ASP A 244 5.22 -6.34 0.42
CA ASP A 244 6.46 -7.13 0.45
C ASP A 244 6.21 -8.63 0.35
N ALA A 245 5.25 -9.13 1.12
CA ALA A 245 4.92 -10.54 1.16
C ALA A 245 4.35 -11.02 -0.19
N ILE A 246 3.56 -10.19 -0.87
CA ILE A 246 3.02 -10.48 -2.20
C ILE A 246 4.15 -10.51 -3.23
N LEU A 247 4.97 -9.45 -3.30
CA LEU A 247 6.02 -9.33 -4.31
C LEU A 247 7.12 -10.39 -4.16
N SER A 248 7.43 -10.78 -2.92
CA SER A 248 8.38 -11.87 -2.61
C SER A 248 7.80 -13.27 -2.83
N GLY A 249 6.49 -13.39 -3.03
CA GLY A 249 5.81 -14.68 -3.14
C GLY A 249 5.68 -15.43 -1.80
N SER A 250 5.75 -14.72 -0.68
CA SER A 250 5.70 -15.32 0.67
C SER A 250 4.28 -15.66 1.15
N ILE A 251 3.25 -15.13 0.49
CA ILE A 251 1.84 -15.39 0.82
C ILE A 251 1.05 -15.88 -0.39
N SER A 252 -0.06 -16.58 -0.15
CA SER A 252 -0.95 -17.09 -1.19
C SER A 252 -2.15 -16.17 -1.44
N ASP A 253 -2.67 -16.17 -2.66
CA ASP A 253 -3.86 -15.41 -3.03
C ASP A 253 -5.14 -15.89 -2.29
N PRO A 254 -5.72 -15.09 -1.37
CA PRO A 254 -6.96 -15.45 -0.69
C PRO A 254 -8.19 -15.32 -1.60
N THR A 255 -8.09 -14.63 -2.73
CA THR A 255 -9.19 -14.40 -3.68
C THR A 255 -9.35 -15.53 -4.69
N GLY A 256 -8.29 -16.33 -4.88
CA GLY A 256 -8.25 -17.43 -5.84
C GLY A 256 -8.14 -16.97 -7.31
N GLY A 257 -7.54 -15.82 -7.58
CA GLY A 257 -7.38 -15.30 -8.95
C GLY A 257 -8.40 -14.23 -9.34
N ALA A 258 -8.93 -13.47 -8.38
CA ALA A 258 -9.83 -12.38 -8.70
C ALA A 258 -9.09 -11.22 -9.38
N THR A 259 -9.64 -10.69 -10.46
CA THR A 259 -9.12 -9.51 -11.18
C THR A 259 -9.99 -8.27 -10.98
N PHE A 260 -11.14 -8.43 -10.33
CA PHE A 260 -12.05 -7.34 -10.00
C PHE A 260 -12.57 -7.47 -8.57
N PHE A 261 -13.07 -6.36 -8.04
CA PHE A 261 -13.79 -6.33 -6.78
C PHE A 261 -14.80 -5.18 -6.77
N PHE A 262 -15.76 -5.23 -5.84
CA PHE A 262 -16.64 -4.10 -5.55
C PHE A 262 -17.07 -4.12 -4.07
N PRO A 263 -17.37 -2.95 -3.48
CA PRO A 263 -17.81 -2.86 -2.09
C PRO A 263 -19.21 -3.45 -1.91
N ILE A 264 -19.39 -4.19 -0.83
CA ILE A 264 -20.68 -4.76 -0.41
C ILE A 264 -21.56 -3.64 0.15
N GLY A 265 -22.88 -3.74 -0.06
CA GLY A 265 -23.85 -2.76 0.43
C GLY A 265 -24.03 -1.54 -0.47
N ARG A 266 -23.28 -1.43 -1.57
CA ARG A 266 -23.51 -0.44 -2.64
C ARG A 266 -24.21 -1.08 -3.85
N PRO A 267 -24.95 -0.30 -4.66
CA PRO A 267 -25.51 -0.79 -5.91
C PRO A 267 -24.40 -1.35 -6.82
N ILE A 268 -24.60 -2.58 -7.31
CA ILE A 268 -23.67 -3.23 -8.22
C ILE A 268 -23.62 -2.42 -9.54
N PRO A 269 -22.45 -1.93 -9.97
CA PRO A 269 -22.31 -1.22 -11.23
C PRO A 269 -22.81 -2.05 -12.42
N SER A 270 -23.37 -1.38 -13.45
CA SER A 270 -23.90 -2.05 -14.65
C SER A 270 -22.88 -2.98 -15.31
N PHE A 271 -21.61 -2.53 -15.36
CA PHE A 271 -20.47 -3.33 -15.82
C PHE A 271 -20.45 -4.75 -15.24
N PHE A 272 -20.60 -4.87 -13.91
CA PHE A 272 -20.59 -6.15 -13.21
C PHE A 272 -21.88 -6.92 -13.42
N ARG A 273 -23.02 -6.23 -13.34
CA ARG A 273 -24.35 -6.86 -13.48
C ARG A 273 -24.49 -7.59 -14.82
N ASP A 274 -24.14 -6.92 -15.90
CA ASP A 274 -24.28 -7.47 -17.26
C ASP A 274 -23.31 -8.65 -17.48
N ARG A 275 -22.09 -8.53 -16.96
CA ARG A 275 -21.07 -9.57 -17.12
C ARG A 275 -21.31 -10.79 -16.24
N LEU A 276 -21.80 -10.61 -15.01
CA LEU A 276 -22.24 -11.69 -14.15
C LEU A 276 -23.44 -12.42 -14.77
N ALA A 277 -24.42 -11.69 -15.31
CA ALA A 277 -25.58 -12.28 -15.99
C ALA A 277 -25.19 -13.07 -17.25
N SER A 278 -24.20 -12.59 -18.01
CA SER A 278 -23.67 -13.28 -19.20
C SER A 278 -22.71 -14.44 -18.89
N GLY A 279 -22.32 -14.64 -17.63
CA GLY A 279 -21.31 -15.63 -17.23
C GLY A 279 -19.87 -15.28 -17.62
N ARG A 280 -19.61 -14.06 -18.08
CA ARG A 280 -18.25 -13.53 -18.35
C ARG A 280 -17.47 -13.23 -17.06
N LEU A 281 -18.18 -12.94 -15.98
CA LEU A 281 -17.62 -12.84 -14.63
C LEU A 281 -18.31 -13.84 -13.72
N THR A 282 -17.59 -14.29 -12.69
CA THR A 282 -18.13 -15.11 -11.59
C THR A 282 -17.79 -14.50 -10.25
N LEU A 283 -18.71 -14.62 -9.29
CA LEU A 283 -18.44 -14.21 -7.91
C LEU A 283 -17.37 -15.11 -7.29
N GLY A 284 -16.36 -14.48 -6.71
CA GLY A 284 -15.36 -15.11 -5.86
C GLY A 284 -15.70 -14.97 -4.37
N PRO A 285 -14.69 -15.08 -3.48
CA PRO A 285 -14.89 -14.97 -2.04
C PRO A 285 -15.28 -13.55 -1.61
N ARG A 286 -15.88 -13.46 -0.42
CA ARG A 286 -16.19 -12.19 0.25
C ARG A 286 -15.25 -12.03 1.42
N ILE A 287 -14.50 -10.93 1.43
CA ILE A 287 -13.57 -10.66 2.52
C ILE A 287 -13.83 -9.24 3.01
N GLY A 288 -14.20 -9.11 4.28
CA GLY A 288 -14.59 -7.84 4.88
C GLY A 288 -15.78 -7.23 4.16
N HIS A 289 -15.65 -5.95 3.79
CA HIS A 289 -16.68 -5.24 3.04
C HIS A 289 -16.50 -5.35 1.52
N THR A 290 -15.72 -6.32 1.04
CA THR A 290 -15.37 -6.44 -0.38
C THR A 290 -15.82 -7.77 -0.98
N GLN A 291 -16.51 -7.69 -2.12
CA GLN A 291 -16.81 -8.84 -2.97
C GLN A 291 -15.76 -8.94 -4.07
N PHE A 292 -14.99 -10.02 -4.08
CA PHE A 292 -14.04 -10.30 -5.17
C PHE A 292 -14.74 -11.00 -6.34
N VAL A 293 -14.28 -10.73 -7.55
CA VAL A 293 -14.91 -11.18 -8.79
C VAL A 293 -13.83 -11.61 -9.78
N CYS A 294 -14.09 -12.71 -10.46
CA CYS A 294 -13.13 -13.37 -11.32
C CYS A 294 -13.60 -13.37 -12.76
N ASP A 295 -12.64 -13.27 -13.66
CA ASP A 295 -12.88 -13.31 -15.09
C ASP A 295 -12.92 -14.75 -15.60
N THR A 296 -13.98 -15.11 -16.34
CA THR A 296 -14.10 -16.44 -16.94
C THR A 296 -13.49 -16.51 -18.34
N GLN A 297 -13.14 -15.37 -18.92
CA GLN A 297 -12.60 -15.23 -20.28
C GLN A 297 -11.08 -15.42 -20.35
N GLU A 298 -10.40 -15.65 -19.22
CA GLU A 298 -8.99 -16.06 -19.17
C GLU A 298 -8.75 -17.56 -19.45
N LYS A 299 -9.78 -18.24 -19.97
CA LYS A 299 -9.65 -19.58 -20.54
C LYS A 299 -8.89 -19.56 -21.87
#